data_AF-A0A8J8BTV0-F1
#
_entry.id   AF-A0A8J8BTV0-F1
#
_cell.length_a   1.000
_cell.length_b   1.000
_cell.length_c   1.000
_cell.angle_alpha   90.00
_cell.angle_beta   90.00
_cell.angle_gamma   90.00
#
_symmetry.space_group_name_H-M   'P 1'
#
loop_
_entity.id
_entity.type
_entity.pdbx_description
1 polymer ?
#
loop_
_entity_poly.entity_id
_entity_poly.type
_entity_poly.pdbx_seq_one_letter_code
_entity_poly.pdbx_strand_id
1 'polypeptide(L)'
;MMPGEKMRKKTAGFGRPDDPEEVLRITYEPRGLGETGWGWRMPENPDRVLGGFTEDERVVMRTLKEGRQQEREASIVKTYTYRAPFNYPNVVVELGREGTGCEYNTDGVELDIPPYGAITISEDEPIVAVSVIGSGCSYHGYVMIEAEPLVWEYPRTAVRMKALDLYGMHVRGDVWGSVSERWNDAGLSCARFEIPESRKVIVMGGALGADPGYCFRIIRVDVKQA
;
A
#
# COMPACT_ATOMS: atom_id res chain seq x y z
N MET A 1 -3.85 45.25 35.60
CA MET A 1 -3.92 43.81 35.92
C MET A 1 -4.94 43.17 34.99
N MET A 2 -4.48 42.29 34.11
CA MET A 2 -5.29 41.29 33.40
C MET A 2 -4.53 39.95 33.49
N PRO A 3 -5.19 38.81 33.73
CA PRO A 3 -4.52 37.55 34.08
C PRO A 3 -4.03 36.81 32.84
N GLY A 4 -2.87 36.16 32.99
CA GLY A 4 -2.14 35.49 31.92
C GLY A 4 -2.83 34.26 31.32
N GLU A 5 -2.75 34.17 30.01
CA GLU A 5 -3.15 33.03 29.21
C GLU A 5 -2.01 32.00 29.20
N LYS A 6 -2.20 30.87 29.89
CA LYS A 6 -1.26 29.74 29.87
C LYS A 6 -1.45 28.96 28.56
N MET A 7 -0.47 29.02 27.67
CA MET A 7 -0.32 28.05 26.57
C MET A 7 -0.32 26.63 27.13
N ARG A 8 -1.34 25.83 26.79
CA ARG A 8 -1.29 24.39 26.96
C ARG A 8 -0.45 23.79 25.83
N LYS A 9 0.75 23.32 26.17
CA LYS A 9 1.47 22.33 25.35
C LYS A 9 0.59 21.09 25.23
N LYS A 10 0.14 20.74 24.02
CA LYS A 10 -0.34 19.38 23.72
C LYS A 10 0.88 18.48 23.58
N THR A 11 1.21 17.76 24.63
CA THR A 11 2.13 16.61 24.59
C THR A 11 1.47 15.49 23.80
N ALA A 12 2.21 14.89 22.87
CA ALA A 12 1.85 13.65 22.20
C ALA A 12 1.73 12.53 23.24
N GLY A 13 0.50 12.14 23.57
CA GLY A 13 0.21 10.98 24.39
C GLY A 13 0.07 9.77 23.48
N PHE A 14 0.91 8.76 23.69
CA PHE A 14 0.64 7.41 23.21
C PHE A 14 -0.55 6.87 24.01
N GLY A 15 -1.65 6.54 23.32
CA GLY A 15 -2.85 5.93 23.89
C GLY A 15 -2.56 4.58 24.55
N ARG A 16 -3.39 4.22 25.53
CA ARG A 16 -3.31 2.92 26.23
C ARG A 16 -3.98 1.85 25.37
N PRO A 17 -3.46 0.61 25.37
CA PRO A 17 -3.92 -0.48 24.50
C PRO A 17 -5.35 -1.01 24.74
N ASP A 18 -6.13 -0.39 25.63
CA ASP A 18 -7.40 -0.93 26.14
C ASP A 18 -8.63 -0.07 25.78
N ASP A 19 -8.49 0.91 24.87
CA ASP A 19 -9.61 1.70 24.36
C ASP A 19 -10.15 1.09 23.05
N PRO A 20 -11.35 0.47 23.03
CA PRO A 20 -11.93 -0.12 21.83
C PRO A 20 -12.29 0.90 20.75
N GLU A 21 -12.30 2.21 21.04
CA GLU A 21 -12.46 3.26 20.04
C GLU A 21 -11.15 3.64 19.32
N GLU A 22 -9.99 3.17 19.80
CA GLU A 22 -8.68 3.41 19.16
C GLU A 22 -8.27 2.29 18.19
N VAL A 23 -9.23 1.50 17.71
CA VAL A 23 -8.99 0.23 17.01
C VAL A 23 -8.95 0.38 15.48
N LEU A 24 -9.11 1.58 14.93
CA LEU A 24 -8.91 1.81 13.50
C LEU A 24 -8.39 3.23 13.26
N ARG A 25 -7.10 3.34 12.95
CA ARG A 25 -6.50 4.61 12.53
C ARG A 25 -6.92 4.92 11.10
N ILE A 26 -8.16 5.37 10.94
CA ILE A 26 -8.71 5.85 9.67
C ILE A 26 -8.29 7.31 9.52
N THR A 27 -7.65 7.65 8.42
CA THR A 27 -7.39 9.05 8.07
C THR A 27 -7.95 9.35 6.69
N TYR A 28 -8.65 10.48 6.59
CA TYR A 28 -9.15 11.05 5.34
C TYR A 28 -8.17 12.08 4.72
N GLU A 29 -7.03 12.32 5.38
CA GLU A 29 -5.99 13.23 4.91
C GLU A 29 -4.73 12.44 4.52
N PRO A 30 -4.26 12.54 3.27
CA PRO A 30 -2.96 12.01 2.88
C PRO A 30 -1.88 12.76 3.67
N ARG A 31 -0.99 12.03 4.36
CA ARG A 31 0.16 12.67 5.00
C ARG A 31 1.08 13.27 3.93
N GLY A 32 1.26 14.59 3.93
CA GLY A 32 2.34 15.27 3.19
C GLY A 32 2.02 15.77 1.78
N LEU A 33 0.88 16.43 1.55
CA LEU A 33 0.44 17.02 0.26
C LEU A 33 1.26 18.23 -0.26
N GLY A 34 2.54 18.38 0.09
CA GLY A 34 3.38 19.52 -0.30
C GLY A 34 3.94 19.43 -1.73
N GLU A 35 3.46 20.30 -2.63
CA GLU A 35 4.06 20.84 -3.88
C GLU A 35 4.63 19.95 -5.01
N THR A 36 4.87 18.64 -4.86
CA THR A 36 5.52 17.82 -5.91
C THR A 36 4.63 16.72 -6.52
N GLY A 37 4.09 16.92 -7.73
CA GLY A 37 3.17 16.01 -8.45
C GLY A 37 3.48 14.48 -8.39
N TRP A 38 2.47 13.63 -8.67
CA TRP A 38 2.51 12.15 -8.82
C TRP A 38 3.83 11.44 -8.43
N GLY A 39 3.96 10.99 -7.17
CA GLY A 39 5.14 10.25 -6.68
C GLY A 39 5.41 10.37 -5.17
N TRP A 40 4.54 11.04 -4.43
CA TRP A 40 4.66 11.50 -3.03
C TRP A 40 5.00 10.44 -1.98
N ARG A 41 4.63 9.18 -2.22
CA ARG A 41 4.83 8.07 -1.28
C ARG A 41 6.04 7.22 -1.64
N MET A 42 6.74 7.59 -2.73
CA MET A 42 7.89 6.84 -3.18
C MET A 42 9.00 6.99 -2.14
N PRO A 43 9.45 5.89 -1.53
CA PRO A 43 10.59 5.97 -0.64
C PRO A 43 11.79 6.43 -1.46
N GLU A 44 12.55 7.38 -0.90
CA GLU A 44 13.80 7.84 -1.47
C GLU A 44 14.95 7.14 -0.74
N ASN A 45 16.05 6.87 -1.44
CA ASN A 45 17.26 6.41 -0.77
C ASN A 45 17.74 7.55 0.16
N PRO A 46 17.71 7.36 1.50
CA PRO A 46 18.05 8.42 2.44
C PRO A 46 19.50 8.88 2.34
N ASP A 47 20.38 8.04 1.78
CA ASP A 47 21.81 8.30 1.67
C ASP A 47 22.19 8.92 0.31
N ARG A 48 21.22 9.08 -0.60
CA ARG A 48 21.48 9.61 -1.94
C ARG A 48 21.61 11.13 -1.92
N VAL A 49 22.71 11.62 -2.50
CA VAL A 49 22.86 13.02 -2.90
C VAL A 49 22.42 13.21 -4.35
N LEU A 50 21.61 14.25 -4.60
CA LEU A 50 21.13 14.57 -5.95
C LEU A 50 22.30 14.72 -6.95
N GLY A 51 22.18 14.03 -8.09
CA GLY A 51 23.22 14.02 -9.13
C GLY A 51 24.34 13.00 -8.91
N GLY A 52 24.30 12.21 -7.84
CA GLY A 52 25.25 11.13 -7.56
C GLY A 52 24.58 9.77 -7.33
N PHE A 53 25.43 8.73 -7.33
CA PHE A 53 25.08 7.40 -6.86
C PHE A 53 25.90 7.07 -5.61
N THR A 54 25.28 6.41 -4.65
CA THR A 54 25.97 5.84 -3.48
C THR A 54 26.90 4.71 -3.92
N GLU A 55 27.74 4.23 -3.00
CA GLU A 55 28.63 3.09 -3.31
C GLU A 55 27.83 1.80 -3.52
N ASP A 56 26.76 1.57 -2.75
CA ASP A 56 25.89 0.41 -2.93
C ASP A 56 25.23 0.42 -4.31
N GLU A 57 24.78 1.58 -4.77
CA GLU A 57 24.15 1.78 -6.08
C GLU A 57 25.09 1.52 -7.27
N ARG A 58 26.40 1.42 -7.01
CA ARG A 58 27.44 1.10 -8.01
C ARG A 58 27.77 -0.39 -8.06
N VAL A 59 27.03 -1.26 -7.36
CA VAL A 59 27.32 -2.69 -7.26
C VAL A 59 27.55 -3.35 -8.63
N VAL A 60 26.78 -2.96 -9.65
CA VAL A 60 26.86 -3.57 -10.98
C VAL A 60 28.23 -3.32 -11.59
N MET A 61 28.65 -2.05 -11.60
CA MET A 61 29.94 -1.65 -12.17
C MET A 61 31.12 -2.17 -11.34
N ARG A 62 30.96 -2.20 -10.01
CA ARG A 62 31.96 -2.76 -9.09
C ARG A 62 32.15 -4.26 -9.33
N THR A 63 31.07 -5.03 -9.30
CA THR A 63 31.07 -6.48 -9.52
C THR A 63 31.67 -6.84 -10.88
N LEU A 64 31.29 -6.10 -11.93
CA LEU A 64 31.84 -6.28 -13.27
C LEU A 64 33.34 -6.01 -13.31
N LYS A 65 33.81 -4.89 -12.73
CA LYS A 65 35.22 -4.50 -12.72
C LYS A 65 36.09 -5.48 -11.93
N GLU A 66 35.58 -5.99 -10.82
CA GLU A 66 36.26 -6.97 -9.96
C GLU A 66 36.27 -8.38 -10.55
N GLY A 67 35.44 -8.66 -11.55
CA GLY A 67 35.26 -10.03 -12.07
C GLY A 67 34.67 -10.98 -11.02
N ARG A 68 33.91 -10.44 -10.07
CA ARG A 68 33.39 -11.19 -8.92
C ARG A 68 32.25 -12.10 -9.36
N GLN A 69 32.33 -13.39 -9.01
CA GLN A 69 31.22 -14.32 -9.19
C GLN A 69 30.10 -13.99 -8.18
N GLN A 70 28.86 -13.97 -8.67
CA GLN A 70 27.68 -13.74 -7.83
C GLN A 70 27.19 -15.06 -7.24
N GLU A 71 26.64 -14.99 -6.04
CA GLU A 71 26.05 -16.14 -5.34
C GLU A 71 24.55 -16.20 -5.61
N ARG A 72 24.01 -17.43 -5.64
CA ARG A 72 22.57 -17.64 -5.71
C ARG A 72 22.01 -17.71 -4.30
N GLU A 73 20.93 -17.01 -4.08
CA GLU A 73 20.18 -17.08 -2.84
C GLU A 73 18.97 -18.00 -2.97
N ALA A 74 18.73 -18.80 -1.93
CA ALA A 74 17.52 -19.60 -1.76
C ALA A 74 16.89 -19.21 -0.42
N SER A 75 15.57 -19.04 -0.40
CA SER A 75 14.84 -18.59 0.78
C SER A 75 13.61 -19.45 1.03
N ILE A 76 13.22 -19.52 2.30
CA ILE A 76 11.92 -20.07 2.72
C ILE A 76 10.99 -18.88 2.95
N VAL A 77 9.76 -19.01 2.46
CA VAL A 77 8.76 -17.94 2.51
C VAL A 77 7.62 -18.34 3.42
N LYS A 78 7.17 -17.39 4.24
CA LYS A 78 5.95 -17.46 5.05
C LYS A 78 4.94 -16.45 4.51
N THR A 79 3.69 -16.86 4.36
CA THR A 79 2.61 -15.97 3.88
C THR A 79 1.72 -15.52 5.04
N TYR A 80 1.59 -14.21 5.22
CA TYR A 80 0.56 -13.60 6.05
C TYR A 80 -0.65 -13.20 5.19
N THR A 81 -1.87 -13.44 5.70
CA THR A 81 -3.12 -13.06 5.03
C THR A 81 -3.84 -12.01 5.85
N TYR A 82 -3.92 -10.81 5.30
CA TYR A 82 -4.65 -9.66 5.82
C TYR A 82 -6.03 -9.60 5.16
N ARG A 83 -7.09 -9.50 5.96
CA ARG A 83 -8.48 -9.42 5.47
C ARG A 83 -9.09 -8.08 5.83
N ALA A 84 -9.99 -7.57 4.98
CA ALA A 84 -10.84 -6.43 5.32
C ALA A 84 -11.53 -6.66 6.69
N PRO A 85 -11.64 -5.65 7.57
CA PRO A 85 -11.37 -4.22 7.34
C PRO A 85 -9.88 -3.81 7.53
N PHE A 86 -8.95 -4.76 7.55
CA PHE A 86 -7.51 -4.53 7.72
C PHE A 86 -7.11 -3.91 9.06
N ASN A 87 -7.82 -4.28 10.11
CA ASN A 87 -7.49 -3.89 11.48
C ASN A 87 -6.38 -4.79 12.07
N TYR A 88 -5.13 -4.42 11.81
CA TYR A 88 -3.95 -5.09 12.34
C TYR A 88 -2.95 -4.03 12.86
N PRO A 89 -2.17 -4.32 13.92
CA PRO A 89 -1.28 -3.33 14.53
C PRO A 89 -0.23 -2.73 13.58
N ASN A 90 0.14 -3.49 12.55
CA ASN A 90 1.14 -3.13 11.54
C ASN A 90 0.54 -2.62 10.22
N VAL A 91 -0.76 -2.35 10.20
CA VAL A 91 -1.49 -1.88 9.02
C VAL A 91 -2.09 -0.49 9.26
N VAL A 92 -1.96 0.39 8.27
CA VAL A 92 -2.59 1.71 8.24
C VAL A 92 -3.49 1.80 7.01
N VAL A 93 -4.73 2.22 7.20
CA VAL A 93 -5.70 2.39 6.12
C VAL A 93 -6.05 3.87 5.97
N GLU A 94 -5.85 4.39 4.76
CA GLU A 94 -6.21 5.74 4.35
C GLU A 94 -7.31 5.60 3.30
N LEU A 95 -8.55 5.97 3.65
CA LEU A 95 -9.67 5.84 2.71
C LEU A 95 -9.54 6.80 1.52
N GLY A 96 -8.93 7.97 1.74
CA GLY A 96 -8.78 9.02 0.75
C GLY A 96 -9.58 10.27 1.11
N ARG A 97 -9.90 11.08 0.11
CA ARG A 97 -10.51 12.41 0.34
C ARG A 97 -11.95 12.27 0.87
N GLU A 98 -12.37 13.23 1.69
CA GLU A 98 -13.76 13.29 2.13
C GLU A 98 -14.72 13.53 0.95
N GLY A 99 -15.88 12.89 0.97
CA GLY A 99 -16.93 13.07 -0.03
C GLY A 99 -16.74 12.34 -1.37
N THR A 100 -15.73 11.46 -1.49
CA THR A 100 -15.48 10.68 -2.72
C THR A 100 -16.23 9.36 -2.79
N GLY A 101 -17.00 9.00 -1.74
CA GLY A 101 -17.74 7.73 -1.66
C GLY A 101 -16.94 6.55 -1.09
N CYS A 102 -15.67 6.75 -0.74
CA CYS A 102 -14.80 5.72 -0.20
C CYS A 102 -15.19 5.34 1.22
N GLU A 103 -15.32 4.04 1.48
CA GLU A 103 -15.99 3.53 2.67
C GLU A 103 -15.52 2.13 3.09
N TYR A 104 -15.88 1.77 4.32
CA TYR A 104 -15.96 0.38 4.74
C TYR A 104 -17.38 -0.11 4.47
N ASN A 105 -17.54 -1.15 3.67
CA ASN A 105 -18.83 -1.77 3.38
C ASN A 105 -18.82 -3.28 3.61
N THR A 106 -19.96 -3.93 3.39
CA THR A 106 -20.14 -5.37 3.65
C THR A 106 -19.29 -6.25 2.75
N ASP A 107 -18.88 -5.72 1.61
CA ASP A 107 -18.03 -6.45 0.69
C ASP A 107 -16.57 -6.23 1.16
N GLY A 108 -16.15 -5.02 1.56
CA GLY A 108 -14.86 -4.79 2.27
C GLY A 108 -14.42 -3.32 2.31
N VAL A 109 -13.18 -2.99 1.92
CA VAL A 109 -12.66 -1.60 2.04
C VAL A 109 -12.48 -0.95 0.69
N GLU A 110 -13.25 0.10 0.43
CA GLU A 110 -13.17 0.90 -0.78
C GLU A 110 -12.26 2.11 -0.58
N LEU A 111 -11.27 2.25 -1.44
CA LEU A 111 -10.31 3.36 -1.37
C LEU A 111 -10.52 4.34 -2.54
N ASP A 112 -10.19 5.61 -2.28
CA ASP A 112 -10.10 6.65 -3.29
C ASP A 112 -8.95 6.34 -4.25
N ILE A 113 -8.97 6.99 -5.41
CA ILE A 113 -7.91 6.80 -6.41
C ILE A 113 -6.54 7.16 -5.82
N PRO A 114 -5.45 6.51 -6.28
CA PRO A 114 -4.12 6.88 -5.88
C PRO A 114 -3.85 8.37 -6.20
N PRO A 115 -3.09 9.09 -5.36
CA PRO A 115 -2.41 8.62 -4.14
C PRO A 115 -3.23 8.79 -2.85
N TYR A 116 -4.51 9.14 -2.96
CA TYR A 116 -5.33 9.55 -1.82
C TYR A 116 -5.72 8.36 -0.94
N GLY A 117 -6.21 7.29 -1.56
CA GLY A 117 -6.53 6.04 -0.89
C GLY A 117 -5.36 5.05 -0.88
N ALA A 118 -5.04 4.48 0.28
CA ALA A 118 -3.93 3.52 0.42
C ALA A 118 -4.08 2.59 1.64
N ILE A 119 -3.53 1.38 1.54
CA ILE A 119 -3.30 0.47 2.65
C ILE A 119 -1.80 0.25 2.78
N THR A 120 -1.21 0.68 3.90
CA THR A 120 0.22 0.49 4.19
C THR A 120 0.40 -0.67 5.14
N ILE A 121 1.28 -1.62 4.81
CA ILE A 121 1.63 -2.79 5.62
C ILE A 121 3.14 -2.76 5.88
N SER A 122 3.54 -2.91 7.14
CA SER A 122 4.96 -3.05 7.53
C SER A 122 5.19 -4.41 8.20
N GLU A 123 6.33 -5.03 7.95
CA GLU A 123 6.69 -6.33 8.53
C GLU A 123 8.09 -6.27 9.18
N ASP A 124 8.27 -7.08 10.21
CA ASP A 124 9.59 -7.25 10.84
C ASP A 124 10.51 -8.14 9.98
N GLU A 125 9.92 -9.10 9.25
CA GLU A 125 10.59 -9.96 8.27
C GLU A 125 10.56 -9.31 6.87
N PRO A 126 11.56 -9.53 5.99
CA PRO A 126 11.59 -8.91 4.66
C PRO A 126 10.41 -9.34 3.79
N ILE A 127 9.63 -8.39 3.32
CA ILE A 127 8.55 -8.62 2.34
C ILE A 127 9.18 -8.87 0.97
N VAL A 128 8.79 -9.96 0.31
CA VAL A 128 9.30 -10.36 -1.02
C VAL A 128 8.20 -10.51 -2.08
N ALA A 129 6.94 -10.63 -1.69
CA ALA A 129 5.83 -10.55 -2.63
C ALA A 129 4.53 -10.10 -1.97
N VAL A 130 3.65 -9.51 -2.78
CA VAL A 130 2.33 -9.03 -2.34
C VAL A 130 1.27 -9.48 -3.34
N SER A 131 0.21 -10.10 -2.85
CA SER A 131 -0.96 -10.46 -3.66
C SER A 131 -2.18 -9.69 -3.16
N VAL A 132 -2.83 -8.97 -4.05
CA VAL A 132 -3.99 -8.13 -3.75
C VAL A 132 -5.21 -8.74 -4.42
N ILE A 133 -6.23 -9.02 -3.62
CA ILE A 133 -7.50 -9.59 -4.07
C ILE A 133 -8.62 -8.62 -3.71
N GLY A 134 -9.40 -8.26 -4.71
CA GLY A 134 -10.51 -7.33 -4.60
C GLY A 134 -11.20 -7.17 -5.95
N SER A 135 -11.90 -6.06 -6.13
CA SER A 135 -12.63 -5.77 -7.36
C SER A 135 -12.66 -4.27 -7.64
N GLY A 136 -12.68 -3.89 -8.91
CA GLY A 136 -12.94 -2.51 -9.29
C GLY A 136 -14.40 -2.14 -8.98
N CYS A 137 -14.66 -0.90 -8.56
CA CYS A 137 -16.05 -0.44 -8.43
C CYS A 137 -16.72 -0.19 -9.79
N SER A 138 -15.88 0.04 -10.81
CA SER A 138 -16.25 0.02 -12.22
C SER A 138 -15.39 -0.98 -13.00
N TYR A 139 -15.66 -1.08 -14.30
CA TYR A 139 -14.92 -1.90 -15.24
C TYR A 139 -13.43 -1.50 -15.34
N HIS A 140 -12.55 -2.43 -15.75
CA HIS A 140 -11.09 -2.27 -15.78
C HIS A 140 -10.50 -1.76 -14.46
N GLY A 141 -10.56 -2.60 -13.43
CA GLY A 141 -9.84 -2.37 -12.18
C GLY A 141 -8.32 -2.36 -12.38
N TYR A 142 -7.61 -1.69 -11.48
CA TYR A 142 -6.16 -1.73 -11.40
C TYR A 142 -5.69 -1.70 -9.97
N VAL A 143 -4.53 -2.30 -9.73
CA VAL A 143 -3.83 -2.27 -8.44
C VAL A 143 -2.44 -1.72 -8.66
N MET A 144 -1.99 -0.88 -7.75
CA MET A 144 -0.65 -0.32 -7.70
C MET A 144 -0.01 -0.69 -6.37
N ILE A 145 1.28 -1.02 -6.40
CA ILE A 145 2.08 -1.13 -5.18
C ILE A 145 3.30 -0.23 -5.25
N GLU A 146 3.67 0.29 -4.09
CA GLU A 146 4.96 0.92 -3.82
C GLU A 146 5.61 0.22 -2.63
N ALA A 147 6.94 0.06 -2.63
CA ALA A 147 7.62 -0.60 -1.52
C ALA A 147 8.96 0.05 -1.17
N GLU A 148 9.28 0.01 0.12
CA GLU A 148 10.52 0.51 0.72
C GLU A 148 11.53 -0.64 0.84
N PRO A 149 12.53 -0.74 -0.06
CA PRO A 149 13.50 -1.81 -0.03
C PRO A 149 14.39 -1.73 1.21
N LEU A 150 14.83 -2.88 1.71
CA LEU A 150 15.81 -2.96 2.81
C LEU A 150 17.21 -2.51 2.36
N VAL A 151 17.55 -2.75 1.09
CA VAL A 151 18.85 -2.41 0.50
C VAL A 151 18.64 -1.60 -0.77
N TRP A 152 19.28 -0.43 -0.85
CA TRP A 152 19.21 0.47 -2.00
C TRP A 152 20.33 0.16 -3.00
N GLU A 153 20.32 -1.06 -3.52
CA GLU A 153 21.42 -1.60 -4.33
C GLU A 153 21.54 -0.99 -5.75
N TYR A 154 20.50 -0.35 -6.27
CA TYR A 154 20.45 0.17 -7.63
C TYR A 154 20.03 1.63 -7.68
N PRO A 155 20.37 2.36 -8.77
CA PRO A 155 20.03 3.77 -8.85
C PRO A 155 18.53 4.14 -8.82
N ARG A 156 17.62 3.15 -8.79
CA ARG A 156 16.16 3.29 -8.75
C ARG A 156 15.53 2.07 -8.06
N THR A 157 16.01 1.71 -6.86
CA THR A 157 15.50 0.52 -6.14
C THR A 157 14.08 0.66 -5.61
N ALA A 158 13.58 1.90 -5.44
CA ALA A 158 12.19 2.11 -5.02
C ALA A 158 11.24 1.34 -5.94
N VAL A 159 10.40 0.50 -5.34
CA VAL A 159 9.50 -0.35 -6.11
C VAL A 159 8.27 0.45 -6.48
N ARG A 160 7.89 0.40 -7.76
CA ARG A 160 6.61 0.89 -8.25
C ARG A 160 6.09 -0.02 -9.34
N MET A 161 5.00 -0.72 -9.05
CA MET A 161 4.40 -1.68 -9.97
C MET A 161 2.90 -1.42 -10.10
N LYS A 162 2.35 -1.71 -11.28
CA LYS A 162 0.92 -1.56 -11.57
C LYS A 162 0.43 -2.76 -12.35
N ALA A 163 -0.62 -3.40 -11.85
CA ALA A 163 -1.43 -4.36 -12.60
C ALA A 163 -2.64 -3.62 -13.15
N LEU A 164 -2.92 -3.82 -14.44
CA LEU A 164 -4.03 -3.21 -15.18
C LEU A 164 -5.04 -4.28 -15.58
N ASP A 165 -6.19 -3.83 -16.09
CA ASP A 165 -7.21 -4.67 -16.72
C ASP A 165 -7.71 -5.82 -15.84
N LEU A 166 -7.86 -5.55 -14.55
CA LEU A 166 -8.47 -6.47 -13.59
C LEU A 166 -9.99 -6.49 -13.82
N TYR A 167 -10.52 -7.64 -14.22
CA TYR A 167 -11.87 -7.76 -14.79
C TYR A 167 -12.98 -7.82 -13.74
N GLY A 168 -12.69 -8.35 -12.55
CA GLY A 168 -13.65 -8.50 -11.47
C GLY A 168 -14.19 -7.16 -10.98
N MET A 169 -15.49 -6.97 -11.09
CA MET A 169 -16.22 -5.78 -10.68
C MET A 169 -17.03 -6.05 -9.41
N HIS A 170 -17.12 -5.04 -8.53
CA HIS A 170 -18.06 -5.08 -7.42
C HIS A 170 -19.50 -4.95 -7.95
N VAL A 171 -20.47 -5.35 -7.15
CA VAL A 171 -21.88 -5.19 -7.51
C VAL A 171 -22.38 -3.89 -6.91
N ARG A 172 -22.94 -3.01 -7.74
CA ARG A 172 -23.56 -1.79 -7.23
C ARG A 172 -24.73 -2.11 -6.28
N GLY A 173 -24.83 -1.31 -5.22
CA GLY A 173 -25.89 -1.38 -4.20
C GLY A 173 -27.30 -1.63 -4.75
N ASP A 174 -27.66 -0.89 -5.79
CA ASP A 174 -29.00 -0.87 -6.37
C ASP A 174 -29.39 -2.12 -7.16
N VAL A 175 -28.43 -2.94 -7.58
CA VAL A 175 -28.69 -4.15 -8.37
C VAL A 175 -28.51 -5.45 -7.58
N TRP A 176 -28.09 -5.40 -6.31
CA TRP A 176 -27.83 -6.60 -5.49
C TRP A 176 -28.99 -7.59 -5.43
N GLY A 177 -30.24 -7.11 -5.45
CA GLY A 177 -31.42 -7.98 -5.48
C GLY A 177 -31.60 -8.78 -6.78
N SER A 178 -30.80 -8.50 -7.81
CA SER A 178 -30.86 -9.11 -9.15
C SER A 178 -29.56 -9.81 -9.56
N VAL A 179 -28.54 -9.83 -8.71
CA VAL A 179 -27.25 -10.47 -9.00
C VAL A 179 -27.18 -11.88 -8.42
N SER A 180 -26.51 -12.77 -9.16
CA SER A 180 -26.13 -14.11 -8.72
C SER A 180 -24.70 -14.40 -9.17
N GLU A 181 -24.14 -15.55 -8.77
CA GLU A 181 -22.82 -16.02 -9.24
C GLU A 181 -22.71 -16.17 -10.77
N ARG A 182 -23.83 -16.09 -11.50
CA ARG A 182 -23.87 -16.14 -12.97
C ARG A 182 -23.66 -14.78 -13.64
N TRP A 183 -23.50 -13.70 -12.88
CA TRP A 183 -23.26 -12.39 -13.43
C TRP A 183 -21.83 -12.28 -13.95
N ASN A 184 -21.67 -12.20 -15.26
CA ASN A 184 -20.36 -12.36 -15.92
C ASN A 184 -19.32 -11.31 -15.53
N ASP A 185 -19.76 -10.11 -15.14
CA ASP A 185 -18.86 -9.00 -14.80
C ASP A 185 -18.54 -8.93 -13.30
N ALA A 186 -19.30 -9.64 -12.46
CA ALA A 186 -19.17 -9.58 -11.01
C ALA A 186 -18.12 -10.61 -10.56
N GLY A 187 -17.17 -10.18 -9.74
CA GLY A 187 -16.19 -11.11 -9.19
C GLY A 187 -14.95 -10.45 -8.63
N LEU A 188 -14.06 -11.30 -8.13
CA LEU A 188 -12.77 -10.88 -7.60
C LEU A 188 -11.69 -11.01 -8.67
N SER A 189 -10.76 -10.06 -8.65
CA SER A 189 -9.49 -10.13 -9.36
C SER A 189 -8.35 -10.32 -8.39
N CYS A 190 -7.23 -10.83 -8.89
CA CYS A 190 -5.99 -10.94 -8.13
C CYS A 190 -4.84 -10.34 -8.93
N ALA A 191 -4.06 -9.47 -8.29
CA ALA A 191 -2.77 -9.02 -8.80
C ALA A 191 -1.67 -9.49 -7.83
N ARG A 192 -0.65 -10.17 -8.36
CA ARG A 192 0.53 -10.57 -7.59
C ARG A 192 1.75 -9.81 -8.10
N PHE A 193 2.54 -9.30 -7.16
CA PHE A 193 3.78 -8.58 -7.41
C PHE A 193 4.91 -9.25 -6.63
N GLU A 194 6.00 -9.57 -7.32
CA GLU A 194 7.25 -10.00 -6.70
C GLU A 194 8.18 -8.80 -6.61
N ILE A 195 8.75 -8.56 -5.43
CA ILE A 195 9.50 -7.35 -5.13
C ILE A 195 10.83 -7.70 -4.45
N PRO A 196 11.85 -6.83 -4.56
CA PRO A 196 13.02 -6.91 -3.69
C PRO A 196 12.61 -6.91 -2.22
N GLU A 197 13.46 -7.49 -1.37
CA GLU A 197 13.29 -7.49 0.08
C GLU A 197 12.98 -6.08 0.59
N SER A 198 11.78 -5.92 1.15
CA SER A 198 11.22 -4.63 1.52
C SER A 198 10.72 -4.63 2.96
N ARG A 199 10.88 -3.52 3.66
CA ARG A 199 10.36 -3.32 5.02
C ARG A 199 8.86 -3.07 5.03
N LYS A 200 8.38 -2.39 4.00
CA LYS A 200 7.04 -1.79 3.94
C LYS A 200 6.52 -1.83 2.52
N VAL A 201 5.22 -2.07 2.38
CA VAL A 201 4.48 -1.95 1.13
C VAL A 201 3.28 -1.02 1.31
N ILE A 202 2.98 -0.25 0.28
CA ILE A 202 1.80 0.59 0.15
C ILE A 202 0.99 0.05 -1.01
N VAL A 203 -0.22 -0.40 -0.74
CA VAL A 203 -1.17 -0.95 -1.70
C VAL A 203 -2.21 0.11 -2.02
N MET A 204 -2.42 0.36 -3.31
CA MET A 204 -3.40 1.31 -3.82
C MET A 204 -4.12 0.71 -5.02
N GLY A 205 -5.22 1.30 -5.46
CA GLY A 205 -5.97 0.79 -6.61
C GLY A 205 -7.11 1.70 -7.00
N GLY A 206 -7.70 1.41 -8.14
CA GLY A 206 -8.89 2.10 -8.62
C GLY A 206 -9.53 1.33 -9.77
N ALA A 207 -10.48 1.96 -10.43
CA ALA A 207 -11.13 1.47 -11.63
C ALA A 207 -11.28 2.58 -12.68
N LEU A 208 -11.62 2.19 -13.92
CA LEU A 208 -11.98 3.14 -14.97
C LEU A 208 -13.51 3.24 -15.06
N GLY A 209 -14.07 4.42 -14.80
CA GLY A 209 -15.51 4.62 -14.94
C GLY A 209 -16.07 5.70 -14.05
N ALA A 210 -17.39 5.64 -13.85
CA ALA A 210 -18.13 6.58 -13.02
C ALA A 210 -17.83 6.40 -11.52
N ASP A 211 -17.48 5.18 -11.12
CA ASP A 211 -17.02 4.85 -9.77
C ASP A 211 -15.54 4.39 -9.85
N PRO A 212 -14.59 5.30 -9.58
CA PRO A 212 -13.18 5.02 -9.81
C PRO A 212 -12.52 4.27 -8.66
N GLY A 213 -13.27 3.85 -7.64
CA GLY A 213 -12.77 3.11 -6.49
C GLY A 213 -12.28 1.70 -6.82
N TYR A 214 -11.49 1.14 -5.91
CA TYR A 214 -11.21 -0.29 -5.86
C TYR A 214 -11.52 -0.80 -4.46
N CYS A 215 -12.25 -1.90 -4.40
CA CYS A 215 -12.73 -2.48 -3.17
C CYS A 215 -11.85 -3.67 -2.79
N PHE A 216 -11.03 -3.48 -1.75
CA PHE A 216 -10.04 -4.43 -1.26
C PHE A 216 -10.68 -5.44 -0.30
N ARG A 217 -10.30 -6.71 -0.42
CA ARG A 217 -10.84 -7.82 0.37
C ARG A 217 -9.76 -8.56 1.13
N ILE A 218 -8.69 -8.93 0.42
CA ILE A 218 -7.61 -9.73 0.96
C ILE A 218 -6.29 -9.18 0.41
N ILE A 219 -5.31 -9.00 1.28
CA ILE A 219 -3.93 -8.75 0.91
C ILE A 219 -3.10 -9.87 1.51
N ARG A 220 -2.31 -10.57 0.68
CA ARG A 220 -1.34 -11.56 1.14
C ARG A 220 0.05 -10.98 1.00
N VAL A 221 0.85 -11.13 2.05
CA VAL A 221 2.23 -10.68 2.09
C VAL A 221 3.10 -11.90 2.33
N ASP A 222 4.01 -12.15 1.40
CA ASP A 222 5.03 -13.17 1.52
C ASP A 222 6.27 -12.53 2.14
N VAL A 223 6.70 -13.06 3.28
CA VAL A 223 7.92 -12.66 3.96
C VAL A 223 8.98 -13.75 3.89
N LYS A 224 10.23 -13.34 3.76
CA LYS A 224 11.40 -14.23 3.85
C LYS A 224 11.65 -14.59 5.32
N GLN A 225 11.64 -15.88 5.63
CA GLN A 225 12.01 -16.36 6.96
C GLN A 225 13.49 -16.13 7.22
N ALA A 226 13.80 -15.65 8.43
CA ALA A 226 15.17 -15.47 8.92
C ALA A 226 15.91 -16.79 9.11
#